data_AF-A0A8J2J6T2-F1
#
_entry.id   AF-A0A8J2J6T2-F1
#
_cell.length_a   1.000
_cell.length_b   1.000
_cell.length_c   1.000
_cell.angle_alpha   90.00
_cell.angle_beta   90.00
_cell.angle_gamma   90.00
#
_symmetry.space_group_name_H-M   'P 1'
#
loop_
_entity.id
_entity.type
_entity.pdbx_description
1 polymer ?
#
loop_
_entity_poly.entity_id
_entity_poly.type
_entity_poly.pdbx_seq_one_letter_code
_entity_poly.pdbx_strand_id
1 'polypeptide(L)' 'MDGTALFQAVAAIFISQVVGINLTVGKIFTIGVAATAASIAAAGIPHGGFVTMVMLLNSIGLPADYLAYIVPIDWL' A
#
# COMPACT_ATOMS: atom_id res chain seq x y z
N MET A 1 13.23 1.40 4.23
CA MET A 1 12.54 2.58 4.80
C MET A 1 11.37 2.10 5.63
N ASP A 2 11.56 1.86 6.93
CA ASP A 2 10.55 1.17 7.74
C ASP A 2 9.22 1.93 7.80
N GLY A 3 9.28 3.28 7.79
CA GLY A 3 8.08 4.13 7.71
C GLY A 3 7.26 3.93 6.42
N THR A 4 7.90 3.73 5.27
CA THR A 4 7.20 3.47 3.99
C THR A 4 6.50 2.13 4.01
N ALA A 5 7.11 1.09 4.59
CA ALA A 5 6.47 -0.22 4.72
C ALA A 5 5.24 -0.14 5.64
N LEU A 6 5.36 0.57 6.77
CA LEU A 6 4.25 0.79 7.70
C LEU A 6 3.10 1.56 7.03
N PHE A 7 3.42 2.67 6.35
CA PHE A 7 2.44 3.47 5.62
C PHE A 7 1.68 2.64 4.60
N GLN A 8 2.39 1.88 3.77
CA GLN A 8 1.79 1.03 2.73
C GLN A 8 0.86 -0.05 3.32
N ALA A 9 1.29 -0.68 4.41
CA ALA A 9 0.47 -1.69 5.08
C ALA A 9 -0.82 -1.10 5.65
N VAL A 10 -0.72 0.03 6.36
CA VAL A 10 -1.88 0.72 6.96
C VAL A 10 -2.81 1.25 5.87
N ALA A 11 -2.27 1.87 4.84
CA ALA A 11 -3.01 2.39 3.71
C ALA A 11 -3.79 1.29 2.96
N ALA A 12 -3.20 0.10 2.78
CA ALA A 12 -3.88 -1.04 2.14
C ALA A 12 -5.03 -1.57 2.99
N ILE A 13 -4.84 -1.65 4.31
CA ILE A 13 -5.88 -2.04 5.25
C ILE A 13 -7.01 -1.00 5.23
N PHE A 14 -6.68 0.29 5.30
CA PHE A 14 -7.65 1.38 5.20
C PHE A 14 -8.48 1.29 3.91
N ILE A 15 -7.83 1.15 2.75
CA ILE A 15 -8.53 1.02 1.46
C ILE A 15 -9.44 -0.20 1.47
N SER A 16 -8.99 -1.34 1.98
CA SER A 16 -9.82 -2.55 2.06
C SER A 16 -11.12 -2.32 2.87
N GLN A 17 -11.03 -1.54 3.95
CA GLN A 17 -12.16 -1.19 4.80
C GLN A 17 -13.12 -0.22 4.09
N VAL A 18 -12.59 0.76 3.35
CA VAL A 18 -13.38 1.72 2.56
C VAL A 18 -14.17 1.01 1.45
N VAL A 19 -13.55 0.05 0.76
CA VAL A 19 -14.19 -0.71 -0.32
C VAL A 19 -15.09 -1.84 0.21
N GLY A 20 -15.04 -2.15 1.51
CA GLY A 20 -15.80 -3.25 2.11
C GLY A 20 -15.28 -4.64 1.72
N ILE A 21 -14.02 -4.74 1.29
CA ILE A 21 -13.38 -6.01 0.95
C ILE A 21 -12.75 -6.61 2.20
N ASN A 22 -13.21 -7.81 2.59
CA ASN A 22 -12.65 -8.51 3.74
C ASN A 22 -11.23 -9.04 3.42
N LEU A 23 -10.25 -8.65 4.22
CA LEU A 23 -8.90 -9.18 4.16
C LEU A 23 -8.82 -10.48 4.96
N THR A 24 -8.54 -11.59 4.28
CA THR A 24 -8.18 -12.85 4.95
C THR A 24 -6.80 -12.75 5.58
N VAL A 25 -6.52 -13.60 6.57
CA VAL A 25 -5.20 -13.67 7.23
C VAL A 25 -4.06 -13.86 6.22
N GLY A 26 -4.29 -14.64 5.16
CA GLY A 26 -3.32 -14.79 4.07
C GLY A 26 -3.00 -13.48 3.35
N LYS A 27 -4.01 -12.66 3.04
CA LYS A 27 -3.80 -11.34 2.42
C LYS A 27 -3.07 -10.38 3.34
N ILE A 28 -3.33 -10.43 4.65
CA ILE A 28 -2.61 -9.61 5.63
C ILE A 28 -1.12 -9.96 5.63
N PHE A 29 -0.79 -11.25 5.58
CA PHE A 29 0.60 -11.69 5.48
C PHE A 29 1.25 -11.24 4.15
N THR A 30 0.53 -11.38 3.04
CA THR A 30 0.98 -10.88 1.73
C THR A 30 1.24 -9.37 1.76
N ILE A 31 0.37 -8.58 2.39
CA ILE A 31 0.58 -7.13 2.56
C ILE A 31 1.88 -6.85 3.31
N GLY A 32 2.14 -7.54 4.42
CA GLY A 32 3.37 -7.33 5.21
C GLY A 32 4.64 -7.63 4.41
N VAL A 33 4.68 -8.76 3.70
CA VAL A 33 5.83 -9.14 2.85
C VAL A 33 5.99 -8.19 1.68
N ALA A 34 4.90 -7.88 0.97
CA ALA A 34 4.92 -7.02 -0.19
C ALA A 34 5.28 -5.56 0.17
N ALA A 35 4.77 -5.02 1.28
CA ALA A 35 5.13 -3.70 1.78
C ALA A 35 6.61 -3.61 2.19
N THR A 36 7.15 -4.69 2.76
CA THR A 36 8.58 -4.77 3.09
C THR A 36 9.45 -4.77 1.83
N ALA A 37 9.09 -5.57 0.83
CA ALA A 37 9.78 -5.58 -0.46
C ALA A 37 9.66 -4.25 -1.21
N ALA A 38 8.46 -3.65 -1.19
CA ALA A 38 8.15 -2.36 -1.80
C ALA A 38 8.94 -1.20 -1.16
N SER A 39 9.16 -1.23 0.15
CA SER A 39 9.98 -0.26 0.88
C SER A 39 11.45 -0.25 0.44
N ILE A 40 11.99 -1.39 0.01
CA ILE A 40 13.33 -1.48 -0.56
C ILE A 40 13.31 -0.95 -2.01
N ALA A 41 12.28 -1.28 -2.78
CA ALA A 41 12.12 -0.86 -4.17
C ALA A 41 11.91 0.66 -4.33
N ALA A 42 11.31 1.33 -3.34
CA ALA A 42 10.99 2.75 -3.40
C ALA A 42 12.23 3.68 -3.48
N ALA A 43 13.40 3.23 -3.01
CA ALA A 43 14.61 4.06 -2.97
C ALA A 43 15.17 4.45 -4.35
N GLY A 44 14.81 3.71 -5.41
CA GLY A 44 15.34 3.93 -6.76
C GLY A 44 14.43 4.71 -7.71
N ILE A 45 13.21 5.09 -7.30
CA ILE A 45 12.18 5.62 -8.19
C ILE A 45 11.80 7.05 -7.79
N PRO A 46 11.83 8.04 -8.71
CA PRO A 46 11.24 9.36 -8.46
C PRO A 46 9.75 9.22 -8.14
N HIS A 47 9.30 9.73 -6.99
CA HIS A 47 7.95 9.49 -6.45
C HIS A 47 7.66 8.00 -6.16
N GLY A 48 8.67 7.25 -5.72
CA GLY A 48 8.60 5.80 -5.50
C GLY A 48 7.51 5.34 -4.53
N GLY A 49 7.11 6.17 -3.57
CA GLY A 49 6.04 5.85 -2.61
C GLY A 49 4.71 5.56 -3.28
N PHE A 50 4.30 6.37 -4.26
CA PHE A 50 3.03 6.21 -4.97
C PHE A 50 3.04 4.97 -5.87
N VAL A 51 4.12 4.78 -6.65
CA VAL A 51 4.26 3.64 -7.58
C VAL A 51 4.26 2.30 -6.85
N THR A 52 5.02 2.22 -5.75
CA THR A 52 5.12 0.99 -4.95
C THR A 52 3.81 0.66 -4.23
N MET A 53 3.03 1.67 -3.85
CA MET A 53 1.70 1.49 -3.29
C MET A 53 0.68 0.97 -4.32
N VAL A 54 0.69 1.49 -5.55
CA VAL A 54 -0.14 0.96 -6.64
C VAL A 54 0.17 -0.51 -6.91
N MET A 55 1.45 -0.88 -6.91
CA MET A 55 1.89 -2.27 -7.06
C MET A 55 1.37 -3.15 -5.92
N LEU A 56 1.45 -2.69 -4.67
CA LEU A 56 0.94 -3.39 -3.50
C LEU A 56 -0.57 -3.66 -3.63
N LEU A 57 -1.37 -2.64 -3.94
CA LEU A 57 -2.83 -2.79 -4.07
C LEU A 57 -3.21 -3.78 -5.17
N ASN A 58 -2.54 -3.70 -6.33
CA ASN A 58 -2.72 -4.67 -7.41
C ASN A 58 -2.38 -6.11 -6.98
N SER A 59 -1.35 -6.30 -6.15
CA SER A 59 -0.93 -7.64 -5.70
C SER A 59 -1.98 -8.37 -4.84
N ILE A 60 -2.89 -7.64 -4.20
CA ILE A 60 -3.95 -8.17 -3.33
C ILE A 60 -5.36 -8.03 -3.92
N GLY A 61 -5.44 -7.51 -5.15
CA GLY A 61 -6.69 -7.29 -5.89
C GLY A 61 -7.51 -6.12 -5.39
N LEU A 62 -6.88 -5.10 -4.80
CA LEU A 62 -7.56 -3.85 -4.42
C LEU A 62 -7.46 -2.83 -5.56
N PRO A 63 -8.56 -2.12 -5.88
CA PRO A 63 -8.56 -1.07 -6.89
C PRO A 63 -7.68 0.11 -6.48
N ALA A 64 -6.79 0.54 -7.37
CA ALA A 64 -5.83 1.63 -7.11
C ALA A 64 -6.49 3.03 -7.07
N ASP A 65 -7.70 3.18 -7.61
CA ASP A 65 -8.44 4.46 -7.63
C ASP A 65 -8.65 5.05 -6.22
N TYR A 66 -8.69 4.19 -5.21
CA TYR A 66 -8.85 4.59 -3.81
C TYR A 66 -7.60 5.24 -3.21
N LEU A 67 -6.47 5.26 -3.93
CA LEU A 67 -5.32 6.07 -3.53
C LEU A 67 -5.63 7.56 -3.53
N ALA A 68 -6.61 8.01 -4.32
CA ALA A 68 -7.08 9.39 -4.31
C ALA A 68 -7.57 9.84 -2.91
N TYR A 69 -7.94 8.92 -2.01
CA TYR A 69 -8.30 9.24 -0.62
C TYR A 69 -7.08 9.54 0.26
N ILE A 70 -5.89 9.06 -0.11
CA ILE A 70 -4.67 9.15 0.70
C ILE A 70 -3.73 10.24 0.16
N VAL A 71 -3.64 10.40 -1.16
CA VAL A 71 -2.78 11.43 -1.81
C VAL A 71 -2.95 12.84 -1.22
N PRO A 72 -4.16 13.32 -0.88
CA PRO A 72 -4.34 14.67 -0.31
C PRO A 72 -3.69 14.89 1.06
N ILE A 73 -3.34 13.82 1.78
CA ILE A 73 -2.68 13.89 3.09
C ILE A 73 -1.23 13.39 3.05
N ASP A 74 -0.76 12.86 1.92
CA ASP A 74 0.56 12.23 1.76
C ASP A 74 1.73 13.22 1.91
N TRP A 75 1.45 14.53 1.91
CA TRP A 75 2.43 15.60 2.12
C TRP A 75 2.64 15.97 3.60
N LEU A 76 1.81 15.46 4.51
CA LEU A 76 1.90 15.66 5.96
C LEU A 76 2.89 14.66 6.58
#